data_AF-A0A7V4JF94-F1
#
_entry.id   AF-A0A7V4JF94-F1
#
_cell.length_a   1.000
_cell.length_b   1.000
_cell.length_c   1.000
_cell.angle_alpha   90.00
_cell.angle_beta   90.00
_cell.angle_gamma   90.00
#
_symmetry.space_group_name_H-M   'P 1'
#
loop_
_entity.id
_entity.type
_entity.pdbx_description
1 polymer ?
#
loop_
_entity_poly.entity_id
_entity_poly.type
_entity_poly.pdbx_seq_one_letter_code
_entity_poly.pdbx_strand_id
1 'polypeptide(L)'
;MERIISNLDKAKLKLDEAFFYLDEIEELIQEDELSEEAGSKVSQAAERLTNELAALSNKVAELQTILLALEEQEGSASEDAVEPS
;
A
#
# COMPACT_ATOMS: atom_id res chain seq x y z
N MET A 1 4.55 -18.75 -4.83
CA MET A 1 3.75 -17.51 -4.74
C MET A 1 4.13 -16.67 -3.52
N GLU A 2 4.39 -17.32 -2.38
CA GLU A 2 4.82 -16.75 -1.08
C GLU A 2 5.84 -15.58 -1.13
N ARG A 3 6.90 -15.67 -1.95
CA ARG A 3 7.90 -14.57 -2.04
C ARG A 3 7.30 -13.26 -2.58
N ILE A 4 6.35 -13.35 -3.51
CA ILE A 4 5.69 -12.16 -4.08
C ILE A 4 4.74 -11.56 -3.05
N ILE A 5 3.96 -12.39 -2.36
CA ILE A 5 3.05 -11.97 -1.29
C ILE A 5 3.84 -11.27 -0.17
N SER A 6 4.95 -11.87 0.29
CA SER A 6 5.82 -11.26 1.30
C SER A 6 6.42 -9.92 0.86
N ASN A 7 6.71 -9.74 -0.43
CA ASN A 7 7.17 -8.45 -0.95
C ASN A 7 6.04 -7.41 -0.97
N LEU A 8 4.80 -7.81 -1.25
CA LEU A 8 3.64 -6.93 -1.19
C LEU A 8 3.32 -6.50 0.25
N ASP A 9 3.46 -7.40 1.23
CA ASP A 9 3.31 -7.05 2.65
C ASP A 9 4.34 -6.00 3.08
N LYS A 10 5.60 -6.15 2.64
CA LYS A 10 6.65 -5.16 2.89
C LYS A 10 6.34 -3.82 2.23
N ALA A 11 5.80 -3.84 1.00
CA ALA A 11 5.40 -2.63 0.31
C ALA A 11 4.27 -1.92 1.06
N LYS A 12 3.27 -2.66 1.53
CA LYS A 12 2.18 -2.12 2.35
C LYS A 12 2.68 -1.48 3.64
N LEU A 13 3.56 -2.17 4.38
CA LEU A 13 4.16 -1.63 5.61
C LEU A 13 4.94 -0.33 5.37
N LYS A 14 5.64 -0.21 4.24
CA LYS A 14 6.32 1.04 3.86
C LYS A 14 5.37 2.15 3.45
N LEU A 15 4.21 1.82 2.88
CA LEU A 15 3.18 2.81 2.58
C LEU A 15 2.57 3.35 3.87
N ASP A 16 2.28 2.47 4.83
CA ASP A 16 1.78 2.87 6.15
C ASP A 16 2.79 3.79 6.87
N GLU A 17 4.08 3.49 6.79
CA GLU A 17 5.15 4.35 7.32
C GLU A 17 5.21 5.72 6.61
N ALA A 18 5.02 5.75 5.28
CA ALA A 18 4.99 7.00 4.52
C ALA A 18 3.79 7.89 4.87
N PHE A 19 2.63 7.30 5.17
CA PHE A 19 1.49 8.04 5.70
C PHE A 19 1.77 8.63 7.07
N PHE A 20 2.42 7.88 7.97
CA PHE A 20 2.82 8.39 9.27
C PHE A 20 3.73 9.64 9.16
N TYR A 21 4.73 9.61 8.26
CA TYR A 21 5.59 10.79 8.04
C TYR A 21 4.84 11.97 7.43
N LEU A 22 3.80 11.72 6.63
CA LEU A 22 2.96 12.80 6.09
C LEU A 22 2.15 13.47 7.19
N ASP A 23 1.58 12.69 8.11
CA ASP A 23 0.86 13.22 9.26
C ASP A 23 1.79 14.06 10.16
N GLU A 24 3.02 13.58 10.42
CA GLU A 24 4.04 14.33 11.18
C GLU A 24 4.42 15.65 10.49
N ILE A 25 4.56 15.65 9.17
CA ILE A 25 4.82 16.88 8.40
C ILE A 25 3.64 17.85 8.51
N GLU A 26 2.40 17.37 8.43
CA GLU A 26 1.22 18.23 8.59
C GLU A 26 1.14 18.84 10.00
N GLU A 27 1.47 18.07 11.03
CA GLU A 27 1.55 18.56 12.42
C GLU A 27 2.61 19.67 12.55
N LEU A 28 3.82 19.45 12.03
CA LEU A 28 4.91 20.43 12.04
C LEU A 28 4.57 21.72 11.28
N ILE A 29 3.80 21.64 10.20
CA ILE A 29 3.31 22.84 9.48
C ILE A 29 2.31 23.62 10.34
N GLN A 30 1.40 22.92 11.04
CA GLN A 30 0.37 23.54 11.86
C GLN A 30 0.92 24.20 13.14
N GLU A 31 2.07 23.75 13.64
CA GLU A 31 2.77 24.32 14.80
C GLU A 31 3.57 25.61 14.51
N ASP A 32 3.35 26.26 13.35
CA ASP A 32 3.80 27.62 13.01
C ASP A 32 5.33 27.80 12.80
N GLU A 33 6.07 26.72 12.49
CA GLU A 33 7.51 26.79 12.14
C GLU A 33 7.79 27.28 10.71
N LEU A 34 6.75 27.42 9.87
CA LEU A 34 6.86 27.81 8.46
C LEU A 34 6.06 29.08 8.16
N SER A 35 6.59 29.90 7.25
CA SER A 35 5.80 31.03 6.72
C SER A 35 4.53 30.53 6.01
N GLU A 36 3.47 31.32 6.02
CA GLU A 36 2.15 30.97 5.45
C GLU A 36 2.25 30.42 4.00
N GLU A 37 3.11 31.02 3.17
CA GLU A 37 3.35 30.56 1.80
C GLU A 37 4.09 29.21 1.73
N ALA A 38 5.06 28.99 2.61
CA ALA A 38 5.78 27.72 2.69
C ALA A 38 4.89 26.61 3.24
N GLY A 39 4.14 26.88 4.32
CA GLY A 39 3.18 25.93 4.88
C GLY A 39 2.11 25.52 3.87
N SER A 40 1.58 26.47 3.09
CA SER A 40 0.61 26.17 2.02
C SER A 40 1.17 25.27 0.92
N LYS A 41 2.42 25.50 0.48
CA LYS A 41 3.08 24.66 -0.53
C LYS A 41 3.36 23.26 -0.03
N VAL A 42 3.83 23.13 1.23
CA VAL A 42 4.10 21.81 1.82
C VAL A 42 2.80 21.04 2.03
N SER A 43 1.74 21.70 2.50
CA SER A 43 0.41 21.08 2.66
C SER A 43 -0.13 20.55 1.33
N GLN A 44 -0.03 21.32 0.23
CA GLN A 44 -0.42 20.83 -1.10
C GLN A 44 0.43 19.64 -1.58
N ALA A 45 1.72 19.64 -1.26
CA ALA A 45 2.61 18.53 -1.61
C ALA A 45 2.27 17.28 -0.79
N ALA A 46 1.97 17.43 0.51
CA ALA A 46 1.54 16.37 1.41
C ALA A 46 0.20 15.76 0.94
N GLU A 47 -0.77 16.59 0.57
CA GLU A 47 -2.06 16.13 0.04
C GLU A 47 -1.90 15.33 -1.26
N ARG A 48 -1.05 15.80 -2.19
CA ARG A 48 -0.74 15.05 -3.42
C ARG A 48 -0.08 13.72 -3.12
N LEU A 49 0.91 13.71 -2.23
CA LEU A 49 1.63 12.48 -1.87
C LEU A 49 0.69 11.48 -1.18
N THR A 50 -0.19 11.95 -0.30
CA THR A 50 -1.24 11.15 0.34
C THR A 50 -2.11 10.45 -0.69
N ASN A 51 -2.59 11.19 -1.70
CA ASN A 51 -3.43 10.63 -2.76
C ASN A 51 -2.69 9.58 -3.61
N GLU A 52 -1.42 9.84 -3.96
CA GLU A 52 -0.59 8.89 -4.72
C GLU A 52 -0.30 7.62 -3.91
N LEU A 53 0.04 7.76 -2.62
CA LEU A 53 0.26 6.63 -1.72
C LEU A 53 -1.00 5.81 -1.52
N ALA A 54 -2.17 6.45 -1.43
CA ALA A 54 -3.45 5.75 -1.28
C ALA A 54 -3.77 4.93 -2.54
N ALA A 55 -3.56 5.50 -3.72
CA ALA A 55 -3.71 4.78 -4.98
C ALA A 55 -2.76 3.57 -5.07
N LEU A 56 -1.51 3.75 -4.64
CA LEU A 56 -0.52 2.67 -4.65
C LEU A 56 -0.87 1.57 -3.63
N SER A 57 -1.35 1.93 -2.44
CA SER A 57 -1.81 0.99 -1.41
C SER A 57 -2.97 0.13 -1.91
N ASN A 58 -3.95 0.76 -2.56
CA ASN A 58 -5.07 0.05 -3.20
C ASN A 58 -4.58 -0.93 -4.27
N LYS A 59 -3.58 -0.54 -5.08
CA LYS A 59 -3.00 -1.43 -6.11
C LYS A 59 -2.27 -2.62 -5.49
N VAL A 60 -1.54 -2.40 -4.40
CA VAL A 60 -0.88 -3.48 -3.64
C VAL A 60 -1.91 -4.47 -3.10
N ALA A 61 -3.01 -3.98 -2.50
CA ALA A 61 -4.08 -4.82 -2.00
C ALA A 61 -4.75 -5.63 -3.12
N GLU A 62 -5.04 -5.02 -4.27
CA GLU A 62 -5.59 -5.70 -5.45
C GLU A 62 -4.68 -6.83 -5.92
N LEU A 63 -3.37 -6.58 -6.02
CA LEU A 63 -2.38 -7.59 -6.41
C LEU A 63 -2.30 -8.74 -5.41
N GLN A 64 -2.40 -8.46 -4.10
CA GLN A 64 -2.46 -9.51 -3.08
C GLN A 64 -3.69 -10.40 -3.25
N THR A 65 -4.86 -9.80 -3.48
CA THR A 65 -6.11 -10.56 -3.73
C THR A 65 -6.00 -11.43 -4.97
N ILE A 66 -5.44 -10.91 -6.08
CA ILE A 66 -5.25 -11.68 -7.31
C ILE A 66 -4.32 -12.88 -7.07
N LEU A 67 -3.20 -12.67 -6.35
CA LEU A 67 -2.26 -13.76 -6.06
C LEU A 67 -2.90 -14.85 -5.21
N LEU A 68 -3.64 -14.49 -4.15
CA LEU A 68 -4.33 -15.48 -3.32
C LEU A 68 -5.35 -16.30 -4.11
N ALA A 69 -6.12 -15.67 -5.01
CA ALA A 69 -7.06 -16.36 -5.88
C ALA A 69 -6.35 -17.32 -6.87
N LEU A 70 -5.18 -16.93 -7.38
CA LEU A 70 -4.38 -17.81 -8.24
C LEU A 70 -3.82 -19.01 -7.48
N GLU A 71 -3.38 -18.82 -6.23
CA GLU A 71 -2.90 -19.90 -5.36
C GLU A 71 -3.99 -20.94 -5.08
N GLU A 72 -5.20 -20.47 -4.78
CA GLU A 72 -6.38 -21.32 -4.55
C GLU A 72 -6.75 -22.14 -5.81
N GLN A 73 -6.71 -21.50 -6.98
CA GLN A 73 -6.99 -22.17 -8.26
C GLN A 73 -5.94 -23.23 -8.62
N GLU A 74 -4.66 -22.97 -8.33
CA GLU A 74 -3.56 -23.92 -8.56
C GLU A 74 -3.64 -25.13 -7.60
N GLY A 75 -4.14 -24.90 -6.37
CA GLY A 75 -4.45 -25.94 -5.39
C GLY A 75 -5.59 -26.87 -5.83
N SER A 76 -6.72 -26.32 -6.29
CA SER A 76 -7.86 -27.14 -6.76
C SER A 76 -7.59 -27.91 -8.05
N ALA A 77 -6.76 -27.39 -8.96
CA ALA A 77 -6.39 -28.11 -10.19
C ALA A 77 -5.54 -29.37 -9.91
N SER A 78 -4.93 -29.46 -8.73
CA SER A 78 -4.08 -30.60 -8.32
C SER A 78 -4.87 -31.71 -7.64
N GLU A 79 -6.04 -31.41 -7.05
CA GLU A 79 -6.90 -32.41 -6.38
C GLU A 79 -7.82 -33.15 -7.36
N ASP A 80 -8.18 -32.56 -8.50
CA ASP A 80 -9.06 -33.19 -9.51
C ASP A 80 -8.34 -34.23 -10.40
N ALA A 81 -7.01 -34.37 -10.26
CA ALA A 81 -6.21 -35.35 -10.99
C ALA A 81 -6.02 -36.68 -10.24
N VAL A 82 -6.50 -36.80 -8.99
CA VAL A 82 -6.34 -38.00 -8.16
C VAL A 82 -7.70 -38.69 -7.93
N GLU A 83 -8.16 -39.36 -8.99
CA GLU A 83 -9.05 -40.53 -9.04
C GLU A 83 -10.54 -40.40 -8.59
N PRO A 84 -11.47 -41.12 -9.24
CA PRO A 84 -11.65 -42.52 -8.82
C PRO A 84 -11.94 -43.54 -9.96
N SER A 85 -11.23 -44.68 -9.84
CA SER A 85 -11.69 -46.08 -10.00
C SER A 85 -12.17 -46.58 -11.37
#